data_AF-A0A429ZWV7-F1
#
_entry.id   AF-A0A429ZWV7-F1
#
_cell.length_a   1.000
_cell.length_b   1.000
_cell.length_c   1.000
_cell.angle_alpha   90.00
_cell.angle_beta   90.00
_cell.angle_gamma   90.00
#
_symmetry.space_group_name_H-M   'P 1'
#
loop_
_entity.id
_entity.type
_entity.pdbx_description
1 polymer ?
#
loop_
_entity_poly.entity_id
_entity_poly.type
_entity_poly.pdbx_seq_one_letter_code
_entity_poly.pdbx_strand_id
1 'polypeptide(L)'
;MTKKILLGSYTRRESQGIYTIDLNNQILENLSLLIKEDNPTYLDTTDNYLYSVTKDGEKGGISAYTRNPDGNLTFINKVTAVGAPPCYVAVDNKRQLVYGANYHQGILKSYRILKDGGIELADTIQHEGTGPHENQDGPHAHYIDLTPDHRLAACDLGNDTVYTYDVSDDGHLTEAASFNAQPGCGPRHLIFHPNKEIAYLFGELSSDVFVLRYDKSTGAFTQLQAISTLPEDYNDFNGGAAIRISKDGKFVYVSNRGHNSIAVFKTDNQGEQLSLIQHISVEGDFPRDFNLSPDETHIVVANQNSDNLTLFSRDTESGKLTLLQKDVYAPEVVCVKFV
;
A
#
# COMPACT_ATOMS: atom_id res chain seq x y z
N MET A 1 5.02 -11.69 -22.62
CA MET A 1 5.51 -12.50 -21.50
C MET A 1 4.46 -12.47 -20.42
N THR A 2 4.15 -13.62 -19.82
CA THR A 2 3.22 -13.74 -18.69
C THR A 2 3.81 -13.01 -17.48
N LYS A 3 3.01 -12.16 -16.84
CA LYS A 3 3.38 -11.45 -15.61
C LYS A 3 2.65 -12.10 -14.45
N LYS A 4 3.36 -12.51 -13.40
CA LYS A 4 2.74 -13.09 -12.22
C LYS A 4 2.33 -12.00 -11.24
N ILE A 5 1.21 -12.23 -10.59
CA ILE A 5 0.66 -11.34 -9.57
C ILE A 5 0.39 -12.19 -8.33
N LEU A 6 0.82 -11.68 -7.18
CA LEU A 6 0.46 -12.16 -5.86
C LEU A 6 -0.68 -11.32 -5.32
N LEU A 7 -1.64 -11.99 -4.69
CA LEU A 7 -2.87 -11.38 -4.19
C LEU A 7 -2.99 -11.69 -2.70
N GLY A 8 -2.87 -10.65 -1.87
CA GLY A 8 -3.18 -10.71 -0.44
C GLY A 8 -4.66 -10.47 -0.19
N SER A 9 -5.24 -11.11 0.82
CA SER A 9 -6.69 -11.13 1.05
C SER A 9 -7.05 -11.05 2.53
N TYR A 10 -8.30 -10.69 2.82
CA TYR A 10 -8.93 -11.16 4.05
C TYR A 10 -9.30 -12.64 3.91
N THR A 11 -9.52 -13.33 5.04
CA THR A 11 -10.04 -14.70 5.07
C THR A 11 -11.29 -14.78 5.95
N ARG A 12 -12.22 -13.83 5.77
CA ARG A 12 -13.43 -13.71 6.60
C ARG A 12 -14.62 -14.47 6.02
N ARG A 13 -14.61 -14.76 4.70
CA ARG A 13 -15.66 -15.48 3.98
C ARG A 13 -15.11 -16.67 3.21
N GLU A 14 -14.78 -16.48 1.93
CA GLU A 14 -14.45 -17.57 1.00
C GLU A 14 -12.95 -17.74 0.80
N SER A 15 -12.18 -16.67 1.00
CA SER A 15 -10.74 -16.68 0.77
C SER A 15 -10.03 -17.58 1.79
N GLN A 16 -8.98 -18.25 1.31
CA GLN A 16 -8.14 -19.16 2.11
C GLN A 16 -6.72 -18.63 2.37
N GLY A 17 -6.36 -17.45 1.84
CA GLY A 17 -5.04 -16.86 2.07
C GLY A 17 -4.48 -16.12 0.85
N ILE A 18 -3.22 -16.40 0.50
CA ILE A 18 -2.51 -15.72 -0.58
C ILE A 18 -2.74 -16.47 -1.89
N TYR A 19 -3.17 -15.77 -2.93
CA TYR A 19 -3.37 -16.32 -4.26
C TYR A 19 -2.31 -15.83 -5.23
N THR A 20 -2.17 -16.53 -6.35
CA THR A 20 -1.48 -16.03 -7.53
C THR A 20 -2.41 -16.05 -8.74
N ILE A 21 -2.25 -15.06 -9.63
CA ILE A 21 -2.94 -14.97 -10.91
C ILE A 21 -1.94 -14.49 -11.97
N ASP A 22 -2.16 -14.90 -13.21
CA ASP A 22 -1.31 -14.51 -14.34
C ASP A 22 -1.98 -13.39 -15.14
N LEU A 23 -1.21 -12.36 -15.51
CA LEU A 23 -1.56 -11.42 -16.59
C LEU A 23 -0.84 -11.85 -17.87
N ASN A 24 -1.62 -12.36 -18.82
CA ASN A 24 -1.14 -12.86 -20.10
C ASN A 24 -2.05 -12.37 -21.23
N ASN A 25 -1.45 -11.88 -22.33
CA ASN A 25 -2.20 -11.38 -23.49
C ASN A 25 -3.37 -10.43 -23.15
N GLN A 26 -3.16 -9.52 -22.19
CA GLN A 26 -4.17 -8.56 -21.71
C GLN A 26 -5.40 -9.20 -21.03
N ILE A 27 -5.23 -10.40 -20.47
CA ILE A 27 -6.26 -11.15 -19.73
C ILE A 27 -5.65 -11.62 -18.41
N LEU A 28 -6.45 -11.56 -17.35
CA LEU A 28 -6.19 -12.20 -16.07
C LEU A 28 -6.74 -13.63 -16.08
N GLU A 29 -5.88 -14.60 -15.83
CA GLU A 29 -6.20 -16.03 -15.88
C GLU A 29 -5.40 -16.85 -14.85
N ASN A 30 -5.77 -18.13 -14.67
CA ASN A 30 -5.07 -19.08 -13.80
C ASN A 30 -5.00 -18.67 -12.32
N LEU A 31 -6.08 -18.11 -11.76
CA LEU A 31 -6.15 -17.88 -10.32
C LEU A 31 -5.95 -19.21 -9.57
N SER A 32 -5.00 -19.23 -8.65
CA SER A 32 -4.71 -20.39 -7.81
C SER A 32 -4.33 -19.96 -6.40
N LEU A 33 -4.73 -20.75 -5.41
CA LEU A 33 -4.30 -20.57 -4.02
C LEU A 33 -2.82 -20.95 -3.92
N LEU A 34 -1.99 -20.03 -3.42
CA LEU A 34 -0.55 -20.22 -3.27
C LEU A 34 -0.19 -20.62 -1.84
N ILE A 35 -0.73 -19.90 -0.84
CA ILE A 35 -0.47 -20.16 0.59
C ILE A 35 -1.80 -20.10 1.34
N LYS A 36 -2.06 -21.11 2.17
CA LYS A 36 -3.10 -21.05 3.21
C LYS A 36 -2.59 -20.25 4.39
N GLU A 37 -3.21 -19.12 4.68
CA GLU A 37 -2.79 -18.18 5.72
C GLU A 37 -3.99 -17.35 6.17
N ASP A 38 -4.04 -16.96 7.45
CA ASP A 38 -5.15 -16.20 8.00
C ASP A 38 -4.91 -14.69 7.85
N ASN A 39 -5.83 -14.04 7.12
CA ASN A 39 -5.84 -12.60 6.83
C ASN A 39 -4.48 -12.02 6.36
N PRO A 40 -3.86 -12.56 5.28
CA PRO A 40 -2.66 -11.99 4.68
C PRO A 40 -2.99 -10.74 3.85
N THR A 41 -3.45 -9.67 4.51
CA THR A 41 -4.05 -8.49 3.86
C THR A 41 -3.03 -7.59 3.16
N TYR A 42 -1.74 -7.77 3.41
CA TYR A 42 -0.66 -7.09 2.72
C TYR A 42 0.56 -7.99 2.63
N LEU A 43 1.35 -7.83 1.57
CA LEU A 43 2.57 -8.57 1.37
C LEU A 43 3.59 -7.75 0.59
N ASP A 44 4.86 -8.09 0.79
CA ASP A 44 5.97 -7.59 0.00
C ASP A 44 7.00 -8.70 -0.23
N THR A 45 7.86 -8.53 -1.23
CA THR A 45 8.72 -9.59 -1.74
C THR A 45 10.10 -9.10 -2.12
N THR A 46 11.10 -9.95 -1.94
CA THR A 46 12.36 -9.89 -2.67
C THR A 46 12.38 -10.96 -3.76
N ASP A 47 13.48 -11.09 -4.49
CA ASP A 47 13.67 -12.19 -5.45
C ASP A 47 13.50 -13.57 -4.79
N ASN A 48 13.95 -13.71 -3.53
CA ASN A 48 14.04 -14.99 -2.84
C ASN A 48 12.98 -15.20 -1.75
N TYR A 49 12.35 -14.13 -1.26
CA TYR A 49 11.50 -14.20 -0.06
C TYR A 49 10.18 -13.45 -0.24
N LEU A 50 9.16 -13.92 0.47
CA LEU A 50 7.88 -13.24 0.64
C LEU A 50 7.64 -13.00 2.12
N TYR A 51 7.24 -11.78 2.45
CA TYR A 51 6.80 -11.40 3.79
C TYR A 51 5.35 -10.96 3.73
N SER A 52 4.52 -11.48 4.63
CA SER A 52 3.10 -11.18 4.63
C SER A 52 2.57 -10.95 6.03
N VAL A 53 1.56 -10.08 6.12
CA VAL A 53 0.69 -10.01 7.29
C VAL A 53 0.22 -11.43 7.65
N THR A 54 0.21 -11.77 8.93
CA THR A 54 -0.35 -13.05 9.42
C THR A 54 -1.13 -12.83 10.70
N LYS A 55 -2.18 -13.63 10.86
CA LYS A 55 -2.92 -13.79 12.10
C LYS A 55 -2.76 -15.23 12.60
N ASP A 56 -2.47 -15.39 13.89
CA ASP A 56 -2.34 -16.69 14.56
C ASP A 56 -3.18 -16.71 15.84
N GLY A 57 -4.46 -17.08 15.69
CA GLY A 57 -5.45 -16.95 16.76
C GLY A 57 -5.60 -15.49 17.22
N GLU A 58 -5.30 -15.22 18.48
CA GLU A 58 -5.35 -13.86 19.08
C GLU A 58 -4.06 -13.05 18.87
N LYS A 59 -3.11 -13.57 18.08
CA LYS A 59 -1.84 -12.91 17.79
C LYS A 59 -1.80 -12.41 16.35
N GLY A 60 -1.16 -11.27 16.15
CA GLY A 60 -0.92 -10.65 14.86
C GLY A 60 0.56 -10.41 14.62
N GLY A 61 1.00 -10.47 13.36
CA GLY A 61 2.40 -10.26 13.03
C GLY A 61 2.75 -10.38 11.55
N ILE A 62 3.99 -10.73 11.27
CA ILE A 62 4.51 -10.97 9.92
C ILE A 62 5.01 -12.42 9.84
N SER A 63 4.70 -13.08 8.73
CA SER A 63 5.20 -14.38 8.33
C SER A 63 6.23 -14.23 7.21
N ALA A 64 7.22 -15.12 7.19
CA ALA A 64 8.29 -15.15 6.20
C ALA A 64 8.27 -16.48 5.44
N TYR A 65 8.44 -16.41 4.13
CA TYR A 65 8.44 -17.55 3.21
C TYR A 65 9.63 -17.47 2.25
N THR A 66 10.22 -18.61 1.91
CA THR A 66 11.26 -18.71 0.87
C THR A 66 10.68 -19.19 -0.44
N ARG A 67 11.15 -18.61 -1.55
CA ARG A 67 10.78 -18.98 -2.92
C ARG A 67 11.67 -20.12 -3.40
N ASN A 68 11.05 -21.25 -3.68
CA ASN A 68 11.71 -22.41 -4.25
C ASN A 68 11.94 -22.22 -5.76
N PRO A 69 12.86 -22.97 -6.39
CA PRO A 69 13.12 -22.89 -7.84
C PRO A 69 11.92 -23.22 -8.73
N ASP A 70 10.94 -23.96 -8.22
CA ASP A 70 9.68 -24.29 -8.91
C ASP A 70 8.62 -23.18 -8.82
N GLY A 71 8.92 -22.08 -8.10
CA GLY A 71 8.04 -20.94 -7.87
C GLY A 71 7.13 -21.09 -6.65
N ASN A 72 7.09 -22.25 -5.98
CA ASN A 72 6.34 -22.43 -4.74
C ASN A 72 7.01 -21.70 -3.57
N LEU A 73 6.22 -21.42 -2.53
CA LEU A 73 6.69 -20.77 -1.31
C LEU A 73 6.68 -21.74 -0.14
N THR A 74 7.79 -21.80 0.60
CA THR A 74 7.93 -22.61 1.82
C THR A 74 7.96 -21.69 3.03
N PHE A 75 7.13 -21.97 4.04
CA PHE A 75 7.14 -21.23 5.31
C PHE A 75 8.51 -21.36 6.01
N ILE A 76 9.03 -20.23 6.51
CA ILE A 76 10.27 -20.18 7.30
C ILE A 76 9.92 -20.00 8.78
N ASN A 77 9.39 -18.83 9.13
CA ASN A 77 8.94 -18.51 10.48
C ASN A 77 7.87 -17.41 10.48
N LYS A 78 7.35 -17.08 11.66
CA LYS A 78 6.50 -15.90 11.89
C LYS A 78 6.85 -15.25 13.21
N VAL A 79 6.76 -13.93 13.27
CA VAL A 79 6.95 -13.13 14.49
C VAL A 79 5.63 -12.44 14.80
N THR A 80 4.98 -12.90 15.88
CA THR A 80 3.63 -12.46 16.27
C THR A 80 3.60 -12.02 17.72
N ALA A 81 2.71 -11.07 18.04
CA ALA A 81 2.39 -10.66 19.40
C ALA A 81 0.87 -10.66 19.60
N VAL A 82 0.41 -10.69 20.86
CA VAL A 82 -1.03 -10.58 21.16
C VAL A 82 -1.56 -9.25 20.61
N GLY A 83 -2.72 -9.30 19.95
CA GLY A 83 -3.34 -8.15 19.31
C GLY A 83 -3.63 -8.37 17.83
N ALA A 84 -4.20 -7.34 17.20
CA ALA A 84 -4.55 -7.39 15.80
C ALA A 84 -3.30 -7.49 14.89
N PRO A 85 -3.41 -8.11 13.71
CA PRO A 85 -2.33 -8.14 12.73
C PRO A 85 -2.01 -6.75 12.16
N PRO A 86 -0.77 -6.52 11.67
CA PRO A 86 -0.43 -5.31 10.94
C PRO A 86 -1.25 -5.19 9.65
N CYS A 87 -1.27 -3.99 9.07
CA CYS A 87 -2.02 -3.68 7.86
C CYS A 87 -1.13 -3.36 6.64
N TYR A 88 0.18 -3.21 6.85
CA TYR A 88 1.17 -2.90 5.82
C TYR A 88 2.49 -3.61 6.12
N VAL A 89 3.20 -4.00 5.07
CA VAL A 89 4.53 -4.64 5.13
C VAL A 89 5.38 -4.07 3.98
N ALA A 90 6.64 -3.72 4.28
CA ALA A 90 7.64 -3.31 3.29
C ALA A 90 9.00 -3.93 3.58
N VAL A 91 9.80 -4.16 2.54
CA VAL A 91 11.15 -4.75 2.64
C VAL A 91 12.23 -3.76 2.24
N ASP A 92 13.23 -3.60 3.12
CA ASP A 92 14.50 -2.98 2.78
C ASP A 92 15.54 -4.07 2.52
N ASN A 93 15.67 -4.44 1.24
CA ASN A 93 16.64 -5.46 0.82
C ASN A 93 18.10 -5.01 1.01
N LYS A 94 18.38 -3.71 1.11
CA LYS A 94 19.75 -3.22 1.30
C LYS A 94 20.19 -3.41 2.74
N ARG A 95 19.33 -3.07 3.70
CA ARG A 95 19.59 -3.26 5.14
C ARG A 95 19.25 -4.64 5.66
N GLN A 96 18.58 -5.47 4.84
CA GLN A 96 18.03 -6.76 5.27
C GLN A 96 17.03 -6.56 6.42
N LEU A 97 16.07 -5.65 6.22
CA LEU A 97 15.01 -5.32 7.18
C LEU A 97 13.62 -5.51 6.56
N VAL A 98 12.65 -5.80 7.41
CA VAL A 98 11.21 -5.73 7.10
C VAL A 98 10.57 -4.72 8.05
N TYR A 99 9.63 -3.94 7.55
CA TYR A 99 8.86 -2.99 8.34
C TYR A 99 7.38 -3.35 8.32
N GLY A 100 6.67 -3.07 9.41
CA GLY A 100 5.22 -3.26 9.49
C GLY A 100 4.53 -2.14 10.25
N ALA A 101 3.39 -1.69 9.73
CA ALA A 101 2.50 -0.73 10.38
C ALA A 101 1.24 -1.43 10.88
N ASN A 102 0.82 -1.15 12.11
CA ASN A 102 -0.35 -1.77 12.73
C ASN A 102 -1.42 -0.74 13.08
N TYR A 103 -2.53 -0.81 12.34
CA TYR A 103 -3.64 0.11 12.43
C TYR A 103 -4.30 0.09 13.83
N HIS A 104 -4.68 -1.08 14.33
CA HIS A 104 -5.49 -1.16 15.56
C HIS A 104 -4.68 -0.93 16.83
N GLN A 105 -3.35 -1.02 16.76
CA GLN A 105 -2.46 -0.81 17.91
C GLN A 105 -1.74 0.55 17.85
N GLY A 106 -1.75 1.24 16.70
CA GLY A 106 -1.00 2.49 16.51
C GLY A 106 0.51 2.30 16.67
N ILE A 107 1.04 1.18 16.19
CA ILE A 107 2.47 0.85 16.33
C ILE A 107 3.14 0.59 14.99
N LEU A 108 4.42 0.94 14.94
CA LEU A 108 5.35 0.54 13.89
C LEU A 108 6.31 -0.52 14.44
N LYS A 109 6.72 -1.46 13.59
CA LYS A 109 7.72 -2.47 13.93
C LYS A 109 8.74 -2.61 12.82
N SER A 110 9.99 -2.86 13.20
CA SER A 110 11.05 -3.29 12.30
C SER A 110 11.49 -4.71 12.67
N TYR A 111 11.95 -5.45 11.68
CA TYR A 111 12.41 -6.82 11.84
C TYR A 111 13.70 -7.01 11.05
N ARG A 112 14.68 -7.70 11.64
CA ARG A 112 15.90 -8.13 10.93
C ARG A 112 15.62 -9.39 10.13
N ILE A 113 16.06 -9.40 8.88
CA ILE A 113 16.05 -10.58 8.02
C ILE A 113 17.29 -11.44 8.37
N LEU A 114 17.04 -12.68 8.74
CA LEU A 114 18.03 -13.69 9.09
C LEU A 114 18.65 -14.30 7.82
N LYS A 115 19.73 -15.07 7.99
CA LYS A 115 20.46 -15.68 6.86
C LYS A 115 19.61 -16.61 6.00
N ASP A 116 18.59 -17.23 6.58
CA ASP A 116 17.65 -18.13 5.90
C ASP A 116 16.42 -17.41 5.33
N GLY A 117 16.35 -16.08 5.47
CA GLY A 117 15.19 -15.27 5.11
C GLY A 117 14.09 -15.21 6.16
N GLY A 118 14.27 -15.88 7.31
CA GLY A 118 13.39 -15.71 8.46
C GLY A 118 13.51 -14.30 9.03
N ILE A 119 12.60 -13.93 9.93
CA ILE A 119 12.63 -12.61 10.57
C ILE A 119 12.72 -12.70 12.09
N GLU A 120 13.33 -11.68 12.70
CA GLU A 120 13.30 -11.45 14.15
C GLU A 120 12.99 -9.98 14.45
N LEU A 121 12.21 -9.72 15.50
CA LEU A 121 11.85 -8.35 15.90
C LEU A 121 13.12 -7.55 16.24
N ALA A 122 13.23 -6.33 15.71
CA ALA A 122 14.32 -5.42 16.00
C ALA A 122 13.86 -4.25 16.87
N ASP A 123 12.76 -3.59 16.50
CA ASP A 123 12.25 -2.43 17.23
C ASP A 123 10.72 -2.36 17.21
N THR A 124 10.15 -1.57 18.13
CA THR A 124 8.72 -1.25 18.19
C THR A 124 8.53 0.19 18.63
N ILE A 125 7.88 0.99 17.78
CA ILE A 125 7.53 2.37 18.05
C ILE A 125 6.03 2.46 18.31
N GLN A 126 5.65 3.04 19.45
CA GLN A 126 4.27 3.37 19.77
C GLN A 126 4.00 4.82 19.40
N HIS A 127 2.99 5.06 18.56
CA HIS A 127 2.47 6.40 18.34
C HIS A 127 1.45 6.76 19.42
N GLU A 128 1.20 8.06 19.57
CA GLU A 128 0.20 8.63 20.47
C GLU A 128 -0.59 9.74 19.74
N GLY A 129 -1.69 10.18 20.36
CA GLY A 129 -2.54 11.24 19.83
C GLY A 129 -3.85 10.75 19.24
N THR A 130 -4.68 11.71 18.83
CA THR A 130 -6.02 11.52 18.27
C THR A 130 -6.29 12.61 17.23
N GLY A 131 -7.39 12.49 16.49
CA GLY A 131 -7.86 13.47 15.51
C GLY A 131 -9.34 13.81 15.70
N PRO A 132 -9.88 14.77 14.91
CA PRO A 132 -11.25 15.22 15.07
C PRO A 132 -12.31 14.27 14.48
N HIS A 133 -11.94 13.33 13.61
CA HIS A 133 -12.88 12.41 12.96
C HIS A 133 -13.27 11.25 13.90
N GLU A 134 -14.46 10.65 13.72
CA GLU A 134 -14.94 9.53 14.54
C GLU A 134 -14.05 8.27 14.48
N ASN A 135 -13.24 8.16 13.42
CA ASN A 135 -12.27 7.07 13.19
C ASN A 135 -10.85 7.46 13.63
N GLN A 136 -10.73 8.47 14.49
CA GLN A 136 -9.46 9.00 15.00
C GLN A 136 -9.48 9.07 16.54
N ASP A 137 -10.01 8.02 17.17
CA ASP A 137 -10.11 7.87 18.63
C ASP A 137 -8.78 7.46 19.30
N GLY A 138 -7.77 7.16 18.50
CA GLY A 138 -6.40 6.84 18.89
C GLY A 138 -5.48 6.80 17.67
N PRO A 139 -4.19 6.47 17.85
CA PRO A 139 -3.24 6.32 16.76
C PRO A 139 -3.55 5.10 15.89
N HIS A 140 -3.44 5.27 14.57
CA HIS A 140 -3.70 4.26 13.56
C HIS A 140 -2.62 4.27 12.47
N ALA A 141 -1.44 3.76 12.79
CA ALA A 141 -0.34 3.57 11.83
C ALA A 141 -0.77 2.68 10.66
N HIS A 142 -0.79 3.24 9.45
CA HIS A 142 -1.29 2.56 8.25
C HIS A 142 -0.21 2.31 7.18
N TYR A 143 0.92 3.02 7.21
CA TYR A 143 1.98 2.89 6.22
C TYR A 143 3.35 3.04 6.88
N ILE A 144 4.34 2.31 6.35
CA ILE A 144 5.76 2.49 6.66
C ILE A 144 6.60 1.97 5.50
N ASP A 145 7.32 2.85 4.81
CA ASP A 145 8.20 2.45 3.70
C ASP A 145 9.31 3.48 3.48
N LEU A 146 10.28 3.13 2.65
CA LEU A 146 11.48 3.89 2.39
C LEU A 146 11.21 5.22 1.70
N THR A 147 11.90 6.25 2.16
CA THR A 147 12.08 7.51 1.42
C THR A 147 13.19 7.36 0.37
N PRO A 148 13.31 8.29 -0.61
CA PRO A 148 14.36 8.23 -1.63
C PRO A 148 15.79 8.30 -1.08
N ASP A 149 15.98 8.84 0.12
CA ASP A 149 17.24 8.91 0.86
C ASP A 149 17.39 7.79 1.90
N HIS A 150 16.54 6.77 1.85
CA HIS A 150 16.57 5.57 2.68
C HIS A 150 16.24 5.78 4.18
N ARG A 151 15.54 6.85 4.53
CA ARG A 151 14.79 6.94 5.80
C ARG A 151 13.48 6.15 5.66
N LEU A 152 12.62 6.18 6.67
CA LEU A 152 11.25 5.69 6.57
C LEU A 152 10.26 6.84 6.66
N ALA A 153 9.24 6.84 5.80
CA ALA A 153 8.04 7.63 6.00
C ALA A 153 6.94 6.71 6.56
N ALA A 154 6.26 7.14 7.62
CA ALA A 154 5.15 6.42 8.22
C ALA A 154 3.90 7.31 8.30
N CYS A 155 2.76 6.79 7.86
CA CYS A 155 1.49 7.52 7.94
C CYS A 155 0.68 6.99 9.11
N ASP A 156 0.19 7.89 9.95
CA ASP A 156 -0.76 7.59 11.01
C ASP A 156 -2.09 8.29 10.72
N LEU A 157 -3.10 7.48 10.43
CA LEU A 157 -4.44 7.95 10.12
C LEU A 157 -5.10 8.58 11.34
N GLY A 158 -4.82 8.05 12.52
CA GLY A 158 -5.50 8.34 13.77
C GLY A 158 -5.17 9.69 14.38
N ASN A 159 -4.00 10.25 14.05
CA ASN A 159 -3.52 11.52 14.60
C ASN A 159 -3.11 12.56 13.52
N ASP A 160 -3.52 12.33 12.28
CA ASP A 160 -3.22 13.20 11.12
C ASP A 160 -1.72 13.45 10.86
N THR A 161 -0.84 12.51 11.23
CA THR A 161 0.62 12.74 11.15
C THR A 161 1.32 11.84 10.15
N VAL A 162 2.24 12.41 9.37
CA VAL A 162 3.28 11.68 8.64
C VAL A 162 4.59 11.85 9.39
N TYR A 163 5.15 10.74 9.86
CA TYR A 163 6.45 10.69 10.54
C TYR A 163 7.56 10.32 9.57
N THR A 164 8.76 10.83 9.82
CA THR A 164 9.98 10.38 9.18
C THR A 164 10.93 9.82 10.22
N TYR A 165 11.46 8.62 9.99
CA TYR A 165 12.40 7.94 10.89
C TYR A 165 13.74 7.66 10.21
N ASP A 166 14.83 7.94 10.93
CA ASP A 166 16.13 7.36 10.64
C ASP A 166 16.19 5.89 11.05
N VAL A 167 16.92 5.08 10.27
CA VAL A 167 17.03 3.64 10.46
C VAL A 167 18.50 3.24 10.63
N SER A 168 18.82 2.64 11.76
CA SER A 168 20.14 2.03 11.99
C SER A 168 20.27 0.67 11.28
N ASP A 169 21.51 0.19 11.12
CA ASP A 169 21.78 -1.11 10.50
C ASP A 169 21.19 -2.31 11.27
N ASP A 170 20.98 -2.16 12.58
CA ASP A 170 20.35 -3.19 13.43
C ASP A 170 18.82 -3.03 13.54
N GLY A 171 18.24 -2.07 12.84
CA GLY A 171 16.79 -1.89 12.68
C GLY A 171 16.11 -0.97 13.70
N HIS A 172 16.86 -0.24 14.52
CA HIS A 172 16.27 0.76 15.42
C HIS A 172 15.80 2.00 14.65
N LEU A 173 14.65 2.53 15.06
CA LEU A 173 13.99 3.67 14.45
C LEU A 173 14.13 4.90 15.36
N THR A 174 14.60 6.01 14.80
CA THR A 174 14.68 7.29 15.53
C THR A 174 13.92 8.36 14.76
N GLU A 175 12.95 9.02 15.39
CA GLU A 175 12.17 10.08 14.73
C GLU A 175 13.11 11.21 14.30
N ALA A 176 13.06 11.55 13.01
CA ALA A 176 13.83 12.63 12.39
C ALA A 176 12.98 13.88 12.18
N ALA A 177 11.72 13.70 11.76
CA ALA A 177 10.77 14.78 11.54
C ALA A 177 9.33 14.27 11.61
N SER A 178 8.38 15.20 11.72
CA SER A 178 6.96 14.93 11.59
C SER A 178 6.26 16.06 10.82
N PHE A 179 5.20 15.70 10.12
CA PHE A 179 4.33 16.61 9.38
C PHE A 179 2.88 16.34 9.78
N ASN A 180 2.21 17.33 10.36
CA ASN A 180 0.78 17.27 10.63
C ASN A 180 0.01 17.69 9.37
N ALA A 181 -0.76 16.77 8.81
CA ALA A 181 -1.73 17.05 7.78
C ALA A 181 -2.91 17.87 8.33
N GLN A 182 -3.80 18.30 7.44
CA GLN A 182 -5.01 19.00 7.87
C GLN A 182 -5.83 18.11 8.83
N PRO A 183 -6.41 18.67 9.91
CA PRO A 183 -7.21 17.89 10.86
C PRO A 183 -8.36 17.15 10.16
N GLY A 184 -8.48 15.84 10.41
CA GLY A 184 -9.44 14.96 9.76
C GLY A 184 -9.02 14.44 8.38
N CYS A 185 -7.75 14.61 8.00
CA CYS A 185 -7.18 14.08 6.75
C CYS A 185 -7.16 12.55 6.75
N GLY A 186 -6.68 11.95 7.84
CA GLY A 186 -6.38 10.53 7.93
C GLY A 186 -5.32 10.06 6.93
N PRO A 187 -4.04 10.48 7.07
CA PRO A 187 -2.92 10.00 6.25
C PRO A 187 -2.88 8.48 6.16
N ARG A 188 -3.02 7.93 4.95
CA ARG A 188 -3.11 6.49 4.76
C ARG A 188 -1.87 5.89 4.13
N HIS A 189 -1.64 6.17 2.85
CA HIS A 189 -0.48 5.74 2.07
C HIS A 189 0.16 6.97 1.42
N LEU A 190 1.46 6.87 1.14
CA LEU A 190 2.23 7.90 0.45
C LEU A 190 3.05 7.26 -0.67
N ILE A 191 3.33 8.02 -1.74
CA ILE A 191 4.27 7.61 -2.78
C ILE A 191 5.18 8.77 -3.18
N PHE A 192 6.47 8.50 -3.33
CA PHE A 192 7.43 9.51 -3.80
C PHE A 192 7.44 9.60 -5.32
N HIS A 193 7.59 10.83 -5.83
CA HIS A 193 7.91 11.05 -7.22
C HIS A 193 9.29 10.43 -7.53
N PRO A 194 9.45 9.65 -8.62
CA PRO A 194 10.66 8.84 -8.84
C PRO A 194 11.95 9.68 -8.98
N ASN A 195 11.83 10.91 -9.50
CA ASN A 195 12.97 11.76 -9.84
C ASN A 195 12.95 13.17 -9.20
N LYS A 196 12.02 13.43 -8.26
CA LYS A 196 11.82 14.77 -7.67
C LYS A 196 11.70 14.64 -6.16
N GLU A 197 11.90 15.73 -5.45
CA GLU A 197 11.77 15.77 -4.00
C GLU A 197 10.33 16.06 -3.59
N ILE A 198 9.42 15.26 -4.16
CA ILE A 198 7.97 15.38 -4.01
C ILE A 198 7.41 14.04 -3.55
N ALA A 199 6.46 14.09 -2.64
CA ALA A 199 5.63 12.98 -2.25
C ALA A 199 4.15 13.31 -2.44
N TYR A 200 3.35 12.29 -2.73
CA TYR A 200 1.91 12.37 -2.82
C TYR A 200 1.33 11.55 -1.68
N LEU A 201 0.70 12.23 -0.72
CA LEU A 201 0.04 11.62 0.42
C LEU A 201 -1.46 11.48 0.13
N PHE A 202 -2.04 10.31 0.38
CA PHE A 202 -3.48 10.12 0.28
C PHE A 202 -4.12 10.17 1.67
N GLY A 203 -5.01 11.14 1.90
CA GLY A 203 -5.89 11.18 3.06
C GLY A 203 -7.11 10.26 2.86
N GLU A 204 -7.23 9.23 3.70
CA GLU A 204 -8.37 8.30 3.66
C GLU A 204 -9.68 9.00 3.97
N LEU A 205 -9.69 9.81 5.02
CA LEU A 205 -10.91 10.37 5.61
C LEU A 205 -11.35 11.63 4.87
N SER A 206 -10.41 12.45 4.39
CA SER A 206 -10.77 13.65 3.61
C SER A 206 -10.99 13.38 2.11
N SER A 207 -10.56 12.22 1.61
CA SER A 207 -10.61 11.88 0.18
C SER A 207 -9.80 12.84 -0.72
N ASP A 208 -8.69 13.38 -0.20
CA ASP A 208 -7.77 14.27 -0.92
C ASP A 208 -6.38 13.66 -1.12
N VAL A 209 -5.74 14.02 -2.23
CA VAL A 209 -4.29 13.87 -2.39
C VAL A 209 -3.61 15.18 -1.99
N PHE A 210 -2.65 15.07 -1.09
CA PHE A 210 -1.78 16.16 -0.68
C PHE A 210 -0.44 16.04 -1.41
N VAL A 211 -0.04 17.09 -2.13
CA VAL A 211 1.27 17.19 -2.74
C VAL A 211 2.23 17.81 -1.73
N LEU A 212 3.29 17.09 -1.37
CA LEU A 212 4.24 17.46 -0.35
C LEU A 212 5.63 17.62 -0.95
N ARG A 213 6.33 18.73 -0.67
CA ARG A 213 7.78 18.82 -0.87
C ARG A 213 8.49 18.10 0.26
N TYR A 214 9.46 17.26 -0.07
CA TYR A 214 10.27 16.50 0.88
C TYR A 214 11.68 17.08 0.94
N ASP A 215 12.15 17.45 2.13
CA ASP A 215 13.53 17.87 2.34
C ASP A 215 14.38 16.68 2.81
N LYS A 216 15.21 16.13 1.91
CA LYS A 216 16.09 14.99 2.23
C LYS A 216 17.09 15.27 3.36
N SER A 217 17.46 16.53 3.57
CA SER A 217 18.45 16.88 4.60
C SER A 217 17.90 16.71 6.01
N THR A 218 16.59 16.95 6.18
CA THR A 218 15.91 16.92 7.48
C THR A 218 14.89 15.79 7.61
N GLY A 219 14.41 15.23 6.50
CA GLY A 219 13.27 14.31 6.48
C GLY A 219 11.91 15.00 6.58
N ALA A 220 11.87 16.34 6.54
CA ALA A 220 10.63 17.09 6.73
C ALA A 220 9.78 17.18 5.45
N PHE A 221 8.46 17.31 5.62
CA PHE A 221 7.52 17.57 4.54
C PHE A 221 6.95 18.99 4.63
N THR A 222 6.62 19.59 3.48
CA THR A 222 5.89 20.85 3.38
C THR A 222 4.79 20.71 2.34
N GLN A 223 3.54 20.97 2.72
CA GLN A 223 2.40 20.89 1.81
C GLN A 223 2.44 22.00 0.74
N LEU A 224 2.20 21.61 -0.52
CA LEU A 224 2.10 22.49 -1.68
C LEU A 224 0.66 22.59 -2.20
N GLN A 225 -0.05 21.47 -2.20
CA GLN A 225 -1.41 21.36 -2.72
C GLN A 225 -2.21 20.34 -1.89
N ALA A 226 -3.51 20.53 -1.81
CA ALA A 226 -4.48 19.48 -1.53
C ALA A 226 -5.51 19.49 -2.68
N ILE A 227 -5.90 18.31 -3.18
CA ILE A 227 -6.86 18.17 -4.27
C ILE A 227 -7.77 16.98 -4.04
N SER A 228 -9.08 17.19 -4.20
CA SER A 228 -10.07 16.14 -4.03
C SER A 228 -9.91 15.06 -5.11
N THR A 229 -10.15 13.82 -4.68
CA THR A 229 -10.17 12.64 -5.55
C THR A 229 -11.56 12.32 -6.08
N LEU A 230 -12.57 13.12 -5.73
CA LEU A 230 -13.98 12.88 -6.05
C LEU A 230 -14.52 13.93 -7.03
N PRO A 231 -15.58 13.59 -7.77
CA PRO A 231 -16.41 14.60 -8.44
C PRO A 231 -17.01 15.59 -7.44
N GLU A 232 -17.18 16.86 -7.83
CA GLU A 232 -17.72 17.92 -6.97
C GLU A 232 -19.13 17.63 -6.44
N ASP A 233 -19.91 16.81 -7.15
CA ASP A 233 -21.28 16.44 -6.81
C ASP A 233 -21.41 15.13 -6.00
N TYR A 234 -20.30 14.45 -5.71
CA TYR A 234 -20.30 13.25 -4.88
C TYR A 234 -20.26 13.60 -3.39
N ASN A 235 -21.35 13.28 -2.67
CA ASN A 235 -21.53 13.65 -1.27
C ASN A 235 -21.77 12.44 -0.34
N ASP A 236 -21.70 11.22 -0.88
CA ASP A 236 -21.83 9.98 -0.11
C ASP A 236 -20.50 9.58 0.54
N PHE A 237 -20.52 8.51 1.34
CA PHE A 237 -19.32 7.96 1.98
C PHE A 237 -18.22 7.67 0.95
N ASN A 238 -16.99 8.10 1.27
CA ASN A 238 -15.81 7.68 0.56
C ASN A 238 -14.61 7.53 1.50
N GLY A 239 -13.76 6.55 1.21
CA GLY A 239 -12.48 6.35 1.88
C GLY A 239 -11.35 6.15 0.86
N GLY A 240 -10.39 7.06 0.85
CA GLY A 240 -9.18 6.93 0.04
C GLY A 240 -8.38 5.68 0.41
N ALA A 241 -7.81 4.96 -0.56
CA ALA A 241 -7.09 3.70 -0.32
C ALA A 241 -5.66 3.71 -0.87
N ALA A 242 -5.42 3.10 -2.03
CA ALA A 242 -4.08 2.98 -2.58
C ALA A 242 -3.72 4.22 -3.41
N ILE A 243 -2.43 4.55 -3.47
CA ILE A 243 -1.86 5.58 -4.34
C ILE A 243 -0.64 5.01 -5.04
N ARG A 244 -0.53 5.22 -6.36
CA ARG A 244 0.57 4.75 -7.20
C ARG A 244 0.99 5.86 -8.17
N ILE A 245 2.25 5.86 -8.60
CA ILE A 245 2.77 6.77 -9.62
C ILE A 245 3.44 5.99 -10.75
N SER A 246 3.37 6.49 -11.98
CA SER A 246 4.15 5.95 -13.09
C SER A 246 5.66 6.20 -12.89
N LYS A 247 6.50 5.32 -13.46
CA LYS A 247 7.97 5.37 -13.39
C LYS A 247 8.55 6.64 -13.99
N ASP A 248 7.87 7.23 -14.97
CA ASP A 248 8.24 8.52 -15.55
C ASP A 248 7.80 9.72 -14.68
N GLY A 249 7.04 9.46 -13.62
CA GLY A 249 6.55 10.45 -12.67
C GLY A 249 5.37 11.28 -13.16
N LYS A 250 4.86 11.05 -14.38
CA LYS A 250 3.88 11.95 -15.01
C LYS A 250 2.44 11.75 -14.55
N PHE A 251 2.12 10.59 -13.98
CA PHE A 251 0.74 10.23 -13.66
C PHE A 251 0.63 9.57 -12.28
N VAL A 252 -0.29 10.10 -11.47
CA VAL A 252 -0.64 9.57 -10.15
C VAL A 252 -2.04 8.96 -10.24
N TYR A 253 -2.19 7.78 -9.64
CA TYR A 253 -3.41 7.00 -9.61
C TYR A 253 -3.82 6.82 -8.16
N VAL A 254 -5.11 6.93 -7.85
CA VAL A 254 -5.64 6.66 -6.51
C VAL A 254 -6.95 5.88 -6.58
N SER A 255 -7.20 5.01 -5.60
CA SER A 255 -8.46 4.26 -5.50
C SER A 255 -9.37 4.79 -4.39
N ASN A 256 -10.66 4.91 -4.73
CA ASN A 256 -11.71 5.46 -3.87
C ASN A 256 -12.72 4.36 -3.49
N ARG A 257 -12.85 4.05 -2.19
CA ARG A 257 -13.83 3.08 -1.66
C ARG A 257 -15.12 3.81 -1.29
N GLY A 258 -16.22 3.49 -1.96
CA GLY A 258 -17.46 4.27 -1.89
C GLY A 258 -17.83 4.81 -3.26
N HIS A 259 -17.07 5.78 -3.78
CA HIS A 259 -17.21 6.19 -5.18
C HIS A 259 -16.78 5.08 -6.16
N ASN A 260 -16.00 4.10 -5.69
CA ASN A 260 -15.63 2.89 -6.41
C ASN A 260 -15.00 3.20 -7.77
N SER A 261 -13.97 4.04 -7.72
CA SER A 261 -13.26 4.53 -8.91
C SER A 261 -11.75 4.51 -8.73
N ILE A 262 -11.02 4.47 -9.85
CA ILE A 262 -9.67 5.05 -9.92
C ILE A 262 -9.81 6.51 -10.38
N ALA A 263 -9.22 7.44 -9.61
CA ALA A 263 -8.98 8.80 -10.07
C ALA A 263 -7.54 8.90 -10.62
N VAL A 264 -7.40 9.50 -11.79
CA VAL A 264 -6.11 9.66 -12.49
C VAL A 264 -5.76 11.13 -12.54
N PHE A 265 -4.57 11.46 -12.05
CA PHE A 265 -4.01 12.79 -12.05
C PHE A 265 -2.80 12.85 -12.97
N LYS A 266 -2.65 13.97 -13.67
CA LYS A 266 -1.42 14.35 -14.36
C LYS A 266 -0.60 15.26 -13.45
N THR A 267 0.69 15.01 -13.36
CA THR A 267 1.62 15.91 -12.67
C THR A 267 2.05 17.06 -13.58
N ASP A 268 2.40 18.20 -13.00
CA ASP A 268 3.18 19.21 -13.71
C ASP A 268 4.64 18.77 -13.91
N ASN A 269 5.43 19.58 -14.60
CA ASN A 269 6.84 19.27 -14.91
C ASN A 269 7.75 19.17 -13.66
N GLN A 270 7.34 19.74 -12.53
CA GLN A 270 8.08 19.68 -11.28
C GLN A 270 7.56 18.61 -10.33
N GLY A 271 6.38 18.04 -10.61
CA GLY A 271 5.64 17.17 -9.71
C GLY A 271 4.85 17.92 -8.64
N GLU A 272 4.96 19.25 -8.58
CA GLU A 272 4.45 20.08 -7.47
C GLU A 272 2.94 20.32 -7.52
N GLN A 273 2.32 20.02 -8.66
CA GLN A 273 0.88 20.14 -8.84
C GLN A 273 0.30 18.92 -9.55
N LEU A 274 -0.91 18.56 -9.15
CA LEU A 274 -1.76 17.55 -9.76
C LEU A 274 -2.96 18.19 -10.44
N SER A 275 -3.33 17.66 -11.60
CA SER A 275 -4.56 17.96 -12.32
C SER A 275 -5.32 16.67 -12.59
N LEU A 276 -6.57 16.58 -12.14
CA LEU A 276 -7.43 15.44 -12.43
C LEU A 276 -7.71 15.35 -13.93
N ILE A 277 -7.53 14.16 -14.52
CA ILE A 277 -7.73 13.92 -15.95
C ILE A 277 -8.75 12.81 -16.26
N GLN A 278 -9.11 12.00 -15.25
CA GLN A 278 -10.08 10.93 -15.40
C GLN A 278 -10.58 10.43 -14.03
N HIS A 279 -11.88 10.13 -13.95
CA HIS A 279 -12.42 9.12 -13.05
C HIS A 279 -12.85 7.91 -13.89
N ILE A 280 -12.59 6.70 -13.41
CA ILE A 280 -13.05 5.48 -14.07
C ILE A 280 -13.57 4.49 -13.02
N SER A 281 -14.75 3.94 -13.27
CA SER A 281 -15.34 2.87 -12.46
C SER A 281 -14.39 1.69 -12.35
N VAL A 282 -14.28 1.10 -11.17
CA VAL A 282 -13.52 -0.14 -10.95
C VAL A 282 -14.33 -1.40 -11.25
N GLU A 283 -15.59 -1.25 -11.68
CA GLU A 283 -16.51 -2.36 -11.99
C GLU A 283 -16.64 -3.37 -10.83
N GLY A 284 -16.67 -2.84 -9.59
CA GLY A 284 -16.77 -3.59 -8.35
C GLY A 284 -16.92 -2.64 -7.16
N ASP A 285 -16.86 -3.20 -5.95
CA ASP A 285 -17.06 -2.47 -4.70
C ASP A 285 -15.83 -2.52 -3.78
N PHE A 286 -15.49 -1.37 -3.20
CA PHE A 286 -14.36 -1.18 -2.28
C PHE A 286 -12.99 -1.55 -2.89
N PRO A 287 -12.48 -0.79 -3.90
CA PRO A 287 -11.16 -1.00 -4.49
C PRO A 287 -10.04 -0.66 -3.49
N ARG A 288 -9.63 -1.64 -2.68
CA ARG A 288 -8.72 -1.43 -1.54
C ARG A 288 -7.26 -1.35 -1.94
N ASP A 289 -6.87 -2.03 -3.01
CA ASP A 289 -5.54 -1.91 -3.58
C ASP A 289 -5.58 -2.12 -5.09
N PHE A 290 -4.57 -1.57 -5.76
CA PHE A 290 -4.31 -1.79 -7.17
C PHE A 290 -2.82 -1.60 -7.45
N ASN A 291 -2.36 -2.09 -8.60
CA ASN A 291 -0.98 -1.89 -9.00
C ASN A 291 -0.81 -1.80 -10.52
N LEU A 292 0.26 -1.13 -10.95
CA LEU A 292 0.67 -1.06 -12.35
C LEU A 292 1.48 -2.31 -12.69
N SER A 293 1.31 -2.83 -13.90
CA SER A 293 2.19 -3.88 -14.41
C SER A 293 3.64 -3.39 -14.51
N PRO A 294 4.66 -4.29 -14.50
CA PRO A 294 6.06 -3.87 -14.52
C PRO A 294 6.48 -3.01 -15.73
N ASP A 295 5.79 -3.14 -16.85
CA ASP A 295 5.96 -2.33 -18.07
C ASP A 295 5.00 -1.13 -18.14
N GLU A 296 4.18 -0.92 -17.12
CA GLU A 296 3.22 0.19 -16.96
C GLU A 296 2.18 0.34 -18.08
N THR A 297 1.87 -0.77 -18.76
CA THR A 297 0.85 -0.81 -19.81
C THR A 297 -0.52 -1.26 -19.29
N HIS A 298 -0.60 -1.77 -18.06
CA HIS A 298 -1.83 -2.27 -17.43
C HIS A 298 -1.94 -1.86 -15.97
N ILE A 299 -3.17 -1.80 -15.48
CA ILE A 299 -3.50 -1.68 -14.04
C ILE A 299 -4.44 -2.81 -13.65
N VAL A 300 -4.14 -3.47 -12.53
CA VAL A 300 -5.02 -4.47 -11.91
C VAL A 300 -5.53 -3.92 -10.59
N VAL A 301 -6.85 -3.87 -10.43
CA VAL A 301 -7.56 -3.37 -9.25
C VAL A 301 -8.23 -4.53 -8.53
N ALA A 302 -8.11 -4.58 -7.21
CA ALA A 302 -8.79 -5.55 -6.37
C ALA A 302 -9.96 -4.91 -5.60
N ASN A 303 -11.16 -5.43 -5.84
CA ASN A 303 -12.39 -4.96 -5.23
C ASN A 303 -12.79 -5.90 -4.09
N GLN A 304 -12.62 -5.43 -2.86
CA GLN A 304 -12.71 -6.25 -1.66
C GLN A 304 -14.09 -6.86 -1.43
N ASN A 305 -15.15 -6.06 -1.63
CA ASN A 305 -16.50 -6.45 -1.20
C ASN A 305 -17.25 -7.23 -2.28
N SER A 306 -16.87 -7.07 -3.55
CA SER A 306 -17.48 -7.75 -4.69
C SER A 306 -16.70 -8.97 -5.18
N ASP A 307 -15.62 -9.36 -4.50
CA ASP A 307 -14.83 -10.57 -4.77
C ASP A 307 -14.34 -10.67 -6.23
N ASN A 308 -13.96 -9.54 -6.83
CA ASN A 308 -13.49 -9.49 -8.21
C ASN A 308 -12.27 -8.58 -8.40
N LEU A 309 -11.48 -8.90 -9.42
CA LEU A 309 -10.45 -8.04 -9.99
C LEU A 309 -10.96 -7.38 -11.27
N THR A 310 -10.42 -6.21 -11.53
CA THR A 310 -10.64 -5.47 -12.78
C THR A 310 -9.29 -5.14 -13.42
N LEU A 311 -9.20 -5.36 -14.73
CA LEU A 311 -8.02 -5.08 -15.54
C LEU A 311 -8.28 -3.91 -16.48
N PHE A 312 -7.37 -2.94 -16.45
CA PHE A 312 -7.33 -1.82 -17.38
C PHE A 312 -6.07 -1.85 -18.22
N SER A 313 -6.18 -1.42 -19.48
CA SER A 313 -5.02 -0.92 -20.22
C SER A 313 -4.72 0.51 -19.81
N ARG A 314 -3.44 0.87 -19.80
CA ARG A 314 -2.95 2.23 -19.54
C ARG A 314 -2.30 2.76 -20.80
N ASP A 315 -2.80 3.89 -21.27
CA ASP A 315 -2.11 4.68 -22.29
C ASP A 315 -0.93 5.43 -21.63
N THR A 316 0.30 5.14 -22.08
CA THR A 316 1.51 5.67 -21.41
C THR A 316 1.73 7.16 -21.64
N GLU A 317 1.13 7.74 -22.68
CA GLU A 317 1.32 9.14 -23.06
C GLU A 317 0.31 10.06 -22.38
N SER A 318 -0.94 9.62 -22.26
CA SER A 318 -2.03 10.36 -21.65
C SER A 318 -2.31 9.95 -20.20
N GLY A 319 -1.80 8.79 -19.77
CA GLY A 319 -2.02 8.20 -18.45
C GLY A 319 -3.41 7.60 -18.25
N LYS A 320 -4.31 7.75 -19.22
CA LYS A 320 -5.71 7.32 -19.11
C LYS A 320 -5.85 5.80 -19.15
N LEU A 321 -6.90 5.33 -18.49
CA LEU A 321 -7.24 3.92 -18.37
C LEU A 321 -8.43 3.56 -19.27
N THR A 322 -8.38 2.37 -19.86
CA THR A 322 -9.48 1.77 -20.60
C THR A 322 -9.74 0.37 -20.07
N LEU A 323 -11.01 0.05 -19.79
CA LEU A 323 -11.39 -1.26 -19.27
C LEU A 323 -11.06 -2.36 -20.30
N LEU A 324 -10.40 -3.42 -19.86
CA LEU A 324 -10.13 -4.62 -20.66
C LEU A 324 -10.93 -5.82 -20.19
N GLN A 325 -10.97 -6.04 -18.87
CA GLN A 325 -11.63 -7.19 -18.28
C GLN A 325 -12.18 -6.80 -16.91
N LYS A 326 -13.35 -7.32 -16.56
CA LYS A 326 -14.00 -7.17 -15.25
C LYS A 326 -14.56 -8.51 -14.80
N ASP A 327 -15.05 -8.55 -13.56
CA ASP A 327 -15.70 -9.72 -12.96
C ASP A 327 -14.77 -10.95 -12.90
N VAL A 328 -13.45 -10.72 -12.86
CA VAL A 328 -12.47 -11.78 -12.65
C VAL A 328 -12.53 -12.18 -11.18
N TYR A 329 -13.12 -13.33 -10.88
CA TYR A 329 -13.26 -13.80 -9.50
C TYR A 329 -11.92 -13.76 -8.76
N ALA A 330 -11.91 -13.16 -7.57
CA ALA A 330 -10.81 -13.20 -6.61
C ALA A 330 -11.35 -12.87 -5.21
N PRO A 331 -11.45 -13.85 -4.30
CA PRO A 331 -12.18 -13.68 -3.06
C PRO A 331 -11.43 -12.76 -2.10
N GLU A 332 -12.11 -11.70 -1.64
CA GLU A 332 -11.67 -10.80 -0.57
C GLU A 332 -10.26 -10.20 -0.75
N VAL A 333 -9.80 -10.05 -1.99
CA VAL A 333 -8.45 -9.54 -2.28
C VAL A 333 -8.35 -8.06 -1.93
N VAL A 334 -7.27 -7.70 -1.23
CA VAL A 334 -7.00 -6.36 -0.71
C VAL A 334 -5.54 -5.91 -0.90
N CYS A 335 -4.70 -6.71 -1.55
CA CYS A 335 -3.33 -6.36 -1.92
C CYS A 335 -2.98 -6.94 -3.30
N VAL A 336 -2.39 -6.12 -4.18
CA VAL A 336 -1.98 -6.51 -5.53
C VAL A 336 -0.48 -6.26 -5.71
N LYS A 337 0.31 -7.33 -5.88
CA LYS A 337 1.78 -7.25 -6.04
C LYS A 337 2.23 -8.01 -7.28
N PHE A 338 2.81 -7.31 -8.26
CA PHE A 338 3.51 -7.97 -9.37
C PHE A 338 4.85 -8.55 -8.89
N VAL A 339 5.21 -9.72 -9.42
CA VAL A 339 6.48 -10.43 -9.14
C VAL A 339 7.21 -10.87 -10.39
#